data_AF-A0A3D8YS56-F1
#
_entry.id   AF-A0A3D8YS56-F1
#
_cell.length_a   1.000
_cell.length_b   1.000
_cell.length_c   1.000
_cell.angle_alpha   90.00
_cell.angle_beta   90.00
_cell.angle_gamma   90.00
#
_symmetry.space_group_name_H-M   'P 1'
#
loop_
_entity.id
_entity.type
_entity.pdbx_description
1 polymer ?
#
loop_
_entity_poly.entity_id
_entity_poly.type
_entity_poly.pdbx_seq_one_letter_code
_entity_poly.pdbx_strand_id
1 'polypeptide(L)'
;MDWIVVLFIAMLSLFGMAIILTLISLTKLGDERKTLIKMKAQSFSFIVVFFMILIHIARSAYMALDKGDLDYGITPLPFLFTVSLIYLVTLRTFKKKYGD
;
A
#
# COMPACT_ATOMS: atom_id res chain seq x y z
N MET A 1 10.29 23.73 5.79
CA MET A 1 9.99 22.39 5.23
C MET A 1 9.22 22.60 3.95
N ASP A 2 9.60 21.96 2.85
CA ASP A 2 8.86 22.10 1.59
C ASP A 2 7.39 21.74 1.83
N TRP A 3 6.48 22.61 1.40
CA TRP A 3 5.03 22.44 1.54
C TRP A 3 4.54 21.10 0.94
N ILE A 4 5.24 20.59 -0.06
CA ILE A 4 5.01 19.27 -0.67
C ILE A 4 5.24 18.14 0.34
N VAL A 5 6.33 18.19 1.10
CA VAL A 5 6.65 17.16 2.11
C VAL A 5 5.62 17.18 3.24
N VAL A 6 5.18 18.38 3.66
CA VAL A 6 4.10 18.54 4.64
C VAL A 6 2.81 17.86 4.14
N LEU A 7 2.45 18.08 2.88
CA LEU A 7 1.26 17.49 2.27
C LEU A 7 1.36 15.95 2.19
N PHE A 8 2.51 15.40 1.80
CA PHE A 8 2.74 13.95 1.78
C PHE A 8 2.57 13.33 3.17
N ILE A 9 3.17 13.94 4.20
CA ILE A 9 3.05 13.45 5.58
C ILE A 9 1.59 13.52 6.05
N ALA A 10 0.88 14.61 5.77
CA ALA A 10 -0.53 14.76 6.12
C ALA A 10 -1.41 13.67 5.47
N MET A 11 -1.19 13.37 4.18
CA MET A 11 -1.89 12.29 3.49
C MET A 11 -1.58 10.92 4.08
N LEU A 12 -0.31 10.65 4.40
CA LEU A 12 0.13 9.41 5.05
C LEU A 12 -0.54 9.23 6.41
N SER A 13 -0.61 10.30 7.22
CA SER A 13 -1.32 10.29 8.50
C SER A 13 -2.81 9.99 8.30
N LEU A 14 -3.45 10.58 7.29
CA LEU A 14 -4.87 10.34 6.98
C LEU A 14 -5.13 8.88 6.58
N PHE A 15 -4.28 8.30 5.74
CA PHE A 15 -4.37 6.88 5.38
C PHE A 15 -4.09 5.95 6.56
N GLY A 16 -3.06 6.24 7.35
CA GLY A 16 -2.76 5.51 8.58
C GLY A 16 -3.98 5.50 9.52
N MET A 17 -4.60 6.67 9.71
CA MET A 17 -5.80 6.79 10.54
C MET A 17 -6.97 6.00 9.95
N ALA A 18 -7.19 6.05 8.63
CA ALA A 18 -8.23 5.26 7.97
C ALA A 18 -8.01 3.75 8.09
N ILE A 19 -6.76 3.28 8.03
CA ILE A 19 -6.39 1.88 8.24
C ILE A 19 -6.72 1.47 9.68
N ILE A 20 -6.28 2.25 10.67
CA ILE A 20 -6.53 1.99 12.10
C ILE A 20 -8.03 1.93 12.39
N LEU A 21 -8.80 2.91 11.91
CA LEU A 21 -10.27 2.91 12.06
C LEU A 21 -10.92 1.68 11.43
N THR A 22 -10.43 1.28 10.26
CA THR A 22 -10.92 0.07 9.61
C THR A 22 -10.63 -1.15 10.48
N LEU A 23 -9.39 -1.31 10.97
CA LEU A 23 -8.95 -2.40 11.85
C LEU A 23 -9.73 -2.47 13.17
N ILE A 24 -9.99 -1.33 13.81
CA ILE A 24 -10.85 -1.26 15.01
C ILE A 24 -12.25 -1.75 14.66
N SER A 25 -12.80 -1.38 13.51
CA SER A 25 -14.10 -1.89 13.11
C SER A 25 -14.12 -3.41 12.86
N LEU A 26 -12.98 -4.07 12.62
CA LEU A 26 -12.92 -5.54 12.53
C LEU A 26 -13.01 -6.22 13.90
N THR A 27 -12.76 -5.54 15.02
CA THR A 27 -12.83 -6.19 16.34
C THR A 27 -14.26 -6.55 16.74
N LYS A 28 -15.26 -5.95 16.07
CA LYS A 28 -16.68 -6.31 16.21
C LYS A 28 -17.02 -7.66 15.56
N LEU A 29 -16.11 -8.22 14.76
CA LEU A 29 -16.27 -9.53 14.12
C LEU A 29 -15.67 -10.62 15.00
N GLY A 30 -16.16 -11.85 14.84
CA GLY A 30 -15.57 -13.02 15.50
C GLY A 30 -14.08 -13.21 15.15
N ASP A 31 -13.37 -13.89 16.04
CA ASP A 31 -11.91 -14.02 16.02
C ASP A 31 -11.32 -14.69 14.76
N GLU A 32 -12.08 -15.59 14.16
CA GLU A 32 -11.68 -16.24 12.90
C GLU A 32 -11.90 -15.31 11.70
N ARG A 33 -13.04 -14.61 11.64
CA ARG A 33 -13.40 -13.70 10.54
C ARG A 33 -12.45 -12.51 10.47
N LYS A 34 -12.11 -11.90 11.61
CA LYS A 34 -11.14 -10.79 11.67
C LYS A 34 -9.78 -11.23 11.12
N THR A 35 -9.35 -12.46 11.41
CA THR A 35 -8.05 -13.00 11.01
C THR A 35 -8.05 -13.30 9.51
N LEU A 36 -9.11 -13.92 9.00
CA LEU A 36 -9.29 -14.18 7.57
C LEU A 36 -9.23 -12.91 6.73
N ILE A 37 -9.94 -11.85 7.15
CA ILE A 37 -9.97 -10.58 6.40
C ILE A 37 -8.59 -9.93 6.37
N LYS A 38 -7.90 -9.86 7.53
CA LYS A 38 -6.54 -9.30 7.61
C LYS A 38 -5.58 -10.07 6.70
N MET A 39 -5.58 -11.40 6.79
CA MET A 39 -4.71 -12.26 5.99
C MET A 39 -4.95 -12.08 4.49
N LYS A 40 -6.21 -12.11 4.04
CA LYS A 40 -6.53 -11.88 2.62
C LYS A 40 -6.12 -10.49 2.15
N ALA A 41 -6.36 -9.46 2.96
CA ALA A 41 -5.99 -8.09 2.61
C ALA A 41 -4.47 -7.90 2.51
N GLN A 42 -3.72 -8.47 3.47
CA GLN A 42 -2.27 -8.43 3.47
C GLN A 42 -1.67 -9.20 2.29
N SER A 43 -2.10 -10.45 2.07
CA SER A 43 -1.57 -11.27 0.97
C SER A 43 -1.85 -10.67 -0.40
N PHE A 44 -3.06 -10.13 -0.63
CA PHE A 44 -3.38 -9.49 -1.91
C PHE A 44 -2.56 -8.21 -2.12
N SER A 45 -2.48 -7.36 -1.11
CA SER A 45 -1.69 -6.12 -1.20
C SER A 45 -0.21 -6.41 -1.41
N PHE A 46 0.31 -7.47 -0.76
CA PHE A 46 1.68 -7.93 -0.95
C PHE A 46 1.96 -8.34 -2.41
N ILE A 47 1.07 -9.12 -3.02
CA ILE A 47 1.22 -9.53 -4.43
C ILE A 47 1.23 -8.31 -5.35
N VAL A 48 0.32 -7.35 -5.14
CA VAL A 48 0.27 -6.12 -5.97
C VAL A 48 1.57 -5.32 -5.84
N VAL A 49 2.06 -5.12 -4.62
CA VAL A 49 3.31 -4.39 -4.36
C VAL A 49 4.52 -5.14 -4.93
N PHE A 50 4.55 -6.46 -4.83
CA PHE A 50 5.61 -7.30 -5.41
C PHE A 50 5.70 -7.11 -6.94
N PHE A 51 4.58 -7.16 -7.65
CA PHE A 51 4.56 -6.91 -9.10
C PHE A 51 4.95 -5.47 -9.45
N MET A 52 4.53 -4.47 -8.66
CA MET A 52 5.01 -3.09 -8.84
C MET A 52 6.54 -3.00 -8.73
N ILE A 53 7.14 -3.65 -7.74
CA ILE A 53 8.60 -3.68 -7.56
C ILE A 53 9.27 -4.38 -8.74
N LEU A 54 8.73 -5.52 -9.21
CA LEU A 54 9.27 -6.21 -10.39
C LEU A 54 9.26 -5.32 -11.64
N ILE A 55 8.19 -4.58 -11.88
CA ILE A 55 8.10 -3.64 -13.00
C ILE A 55 9.15 -2.53 -12.86
N HIS A 56 9.33 -1.99 -11.64
CA HIS A 56 10.37 -1.00 -11.38
C HIS A 56 11.78 -1.54 -11.67
N ILE A 57 12.08 -2.76 -11.23
CA ILE A 57 13.37 -3.42 -11.50
C ILE A 57 13.57 -3.61 -13.01
N ALA A 58 12.56 -4.11 -13.71
CA ALA A 58 12.64 -4.33 -15.16
C ALA A 58 12.85 -3.02 -15.93
N ARG A 59 12.14 -1.94 -15.54
CA ARG A 59 12.31 -0.61 -16.13
C ARG A 59 13.71 -0.05 -15.89
N SER A 60 14.20 -0.15 -14.65
CA SER A 60 15.53 0.32 -14.27
C SER A 60 16.62 -0.43 -15.05
N ALA A 61 16.49 -1.76 -15.19
CA ALA A 61 17.40 -2.56 -15.99
C ALA A 61 17.36 -2.18 -17.48
N TYR A 62 16.18 -1.95 -18.05
CA TYR A 62 16.04 -1.53 -19.44
C TYR A 62 16.68 -0.16 -19.70
N MET A 63 16.45 0.82 -18.83
CA MET A 63 17.02 2.17 -18.96
C MET A 63 18.55 2.17 -18.82
N ALA A 64 19.08 1.37 -17.90
CA ALA A 64 20.52 1.20 -17.73
C ALA A 64 21.21 0.64 -18.98
N LEU A 65 20.53 -0.27 -19.70
CA LEU A 65 21.06 -0.87 -20.93
C LEU A 65 20.92 0.03 -22.17
N ASP A 66 19.83 0.80 -22.28
CA ASP A 66 19.52 1.60 -23.47
C ASP A 66 20.22 2.97 -23.48
N LYS A 67 20.17 3.69 -22.35
CA LYS A 67 20.59 5.11 -22.29
C LYS A 67 21.85 5.35 -21.47
N GLY A 68 22.37 4.33 -20.78
CA GLY A 68 23.41 4.50 -19.77
C GLY A 68 22.99 5.42 -18.62
N ASP A 69 21.69 5.72 -18.50
CA ASP A 69 21.12 6.62 -17.51
C ASP A 69 20.65 5.80 -16.32
N LEU A 70 21.07 6.19 -15.12
CA LEU A 70 20.67 5.54 -13.89
C LEU A 70 19.32 6.11 -13.46
N ASP A 71 18.26 5.31 -13.60
CA ASP A 71 16.94 5.67 -13.09
C ASP A 71 17.03 6.04 -11.60
N TYR A 72 16.36 7.13 -11.20
CA TYR A 72 16.46 7.75 -9.85
C TYR A 72 15.87 6.89 -8.72
N GLY A 73 15.63 5.60 -8.97
CA GLY A 73 15.13 4.64 -8.01
C GLY A 73 13.69 4.94 -7.54
N ILE A 74 13.26 4.19 -6.53
CA ILE A 74 11.95 4.38 -5.94
C ILE A 74 12.05 5.45 -4.85
N THR A 75 11.43 6.60 -5.09
CA THR A 75 11.29 7.63 -4.05
C THR A 75 10.46 7.10 -2.87
N PRO A 76 10.95 7.16 -1.62
CA PRO A 76 10.29 6.51 -0.48
C PRO A 76 8.87 7.02 -0.19
N LEU A 77 8.64 8.33 -0.27
CA LEU A 77 7.36 8.94 0.11
C LEU A 77 6.20 8.54 -0.84
N PRO A 78 6.31 8.71 -2.17
CA PRO A 78 5.29 8.23 -3.11
C PRO A 78 5.05 6.72 -3.04
N PHE A 79 6.10 5.94 -2.77
CA PHE A 79 6.00 4.50 -2.62
C PHE A 79 5.17 4.12 -1.38
N LEU A 80 5.49 4.69 -0.22
CA LEU A 80 4.72 4.48 1.02
C LEU A 80 3.26 4.90 0.86
N PHE A 81 3.01 6.02 0.18
CA PHE A 81 1.67 6.48 -0.13
C PHE A 81 0.90 5.45 -0.96
N THR A 82 1.52 4.95 -2.03
CA THR A 82 0.93 3.98 -2.95
C THR A 82 0.62 2.66 -2.24
N VAL A 83 1.56 2.13 -1.46
CA VAL A 83 1.38 0.91 -0.66
C VAL A 83 0.25 1.07 0.35
N SER A 84 0.20 2.21 1.06
CA SER A 84 -0.84 2.51 2.04
C SER A 84 -2.23 2.57 1.40
N LEU A 85 -2.33 3.19 0.21
CA LEU A 85 -3.58 3.27 -0.55
C LEU A 85 -4.05 1.88 -1.00
N ILE A 86 -3.16 1.08 -1.59
CA ILE A 86 -3.45 -0.29 -2.03
C ILE A 86 -3.98 -1.12 -0.86
N TYR A 87 -3.29 -1.07 0.27
CA TYR A 87 -3.70 -1.82 1.46
C TYR A 87 -5.05 -1.36 2.00
N LEU A 88 -5.28 -0.04 2.11
CA LEU A 88 -6.55 0.50 2.59
C LEU A 88 -7.73 0.10 1.71
N VAL A 89 -7.59 0.21 0.38
CA VAL A 89 -8.63 -0.19 -0.59
C VAL A 89 -8.92 -1.69 -0.48
N THR A 90 -7.87 -2.49 -0.40
CA THR A 90 -7.98 -3.95 -0.30
C THR A 90 -8.65 -4.36 1.01
N LEU A 91 -8.25 -3.76 2.14
CA LEU A 91 -8.81 -4.03 3.46
C LEU A 91 -10.30 -3.66 3.52
N ARG A 92 -10.70 -2.52 2.96
CA ARG A 92 -12.11 -2.11 2.88
C ARG A 92 -12.92 -3.07 2.00
N THR A 93 -12.38 -3.48 0.86
CA THR A 93 -13.05 -4.42 -0.05
C THR A 93 -13.30 -5.77 0.62
N PHE A 94 -12.29 -6.34 1.29
CA PHE A 94 -12.46 -7.62 1.97
C PHE A 94 -13.31 -7.54 3.23
N LYS A 95 -13.24 -6.41 3.97
CA LYS A 95 -14.17 -6.16 5.07
C LYS A 95 -15.62 -6.15 4.57
N LYS A 96 -15.91 -5.47 3.45
CA LYS A 96 -17.26 -5.47 2.85
C LYS A 96 -17.67 -6.87 2.35
N LYS A 97 -16.72 -7.65 1.83
CA LYS A 97 -16.99 -8.98 1.26
C LYS A 97 -17.23 -10.08 2.31
N TYR A 98 -16.55 -10.01 3.46
CA TYR A 98 -16.53 -11.08 4.46
C TYR A 98 -16.97 -10.64 5.86
N GLY A 99 -17.30 -9.37 6.04
CA GLY A 99 -17.67 -8.77 7.32
C GLY A 99 -19.17 -8.63 7.55
N ASP A 100 -20.01 -8.91 6.55
CA ASP A 100 -21.45 -9.15 6.73
C ASP A 100 -21.69 -10.64 7.03
#